data_AF-A0A9Q0VTF3-F1
#
_entry.id   AF-A0A9Q0VTF3-F1
#
_cell.length_a   1.000
_cell.length_b   1.000
_cell.length_c   1.000
_cell.angle_alpha   90.00
_cell.angle_beta   90.00
_cell.angle_gamma   90.00
#
_symmetry.space_group_name_H-M   'P 1'
#
loop_
_entity.id
_entity.type
_entity.pdbx_description
1 polymer ?
#
loop_
_entity_poly.entity_id
_entity_poly.type
_entity_poly.pdbx_seq_one_letter_code
_entity_poly.pdbx_strand_id
1 'polypeptide(L)'
;MSLYENMIEDNRGDNEKQTTEAKEQGSYHLAIEGVIKMPDLAVEALALTIRHLKQFGFDRMLCLGASFRPFSSNMEMNLSANTLQQLEVLRNNSDGSESGSLLHIMNLTLTIYGSRLLRHWVTHPLRDRNMISARLDAVSEIAECMGSYKDSQHVSGLDEDDSEVAIVQPHLYHLLSTVLTALGRSPDIERGITRIFHRTATASEFIAVFQAILAAGKRLKRLCIREGHNYDEVGSKTVKSVLLKRLILAASSSNAVGNAAKLLSTLNKEAAEQGDLTNLIIISDDQFPEVARAREAVQFAKKNLDSLIGMYRKQLQRRNLEFMSVSGTTHLIELPLDCLFSFATLLKNKNYVRPIFVDGSEPPQINICSGRHPVLETILQDNFVRNDTNLHADKEYCQIITGPNMGGKKLLHSPSCSYCLDGSGWFLCTSIVSKTACVRWHPHPNGGL
;
A
#
# COMPACT_ATOMS: atom_id res chain seq x y z
N MET A 1 -18.13 -11.21 9.29
CA MET A 1 -18.11 -12.67 9.48
C MET A 1 -16.72 -13.07 9.92
N SER A 2 -16.54 -13.46 11.18
CA SER A 2 -15.32 -14.16 11.56
C SER A 2 -15.43 -15.60 11.10
N LEU A 3 -14.34 -16.14 10.54
CA LEU A 3 -14.18 -17.57 10.25
C LEU A 3 -14.47 -18.48 11.46
N TYR A 4 -14.59 -17.93 12.67
CA TYR A 4 -14.92 -18.63 13.91
C TYR A 4 -16.42 -18.71 14.24
N GLU A 5 -17.27 -17.80 13.74
CA GLU A 5 -18.73 -17.89 13.98
C GLU A 5 -19.35 -19.05 13.19
N ASN A 6 -18.83 -19.34 12.00
CA ASN A 6 -19.26 -20.46 11.15
C ASN A 6 -18.62 -21.80 11.55
N MET A 7 -18.16 -21.98 12.79
CA MET A 7 -17.74 -23.30 13.30
C MET A 7 -18.91 -24.14 13.80
N ILE A 8 -20.10 -23.54 14.00
CA ILE A 8 -21.25 -24.21 14.61
C ILE A 8 -22.39 -24.50 13.61
N GLU A 9 -22.44 -23.81 12.46
CA GLU A 9 -23.49 -23.97 11.46
C GLU A 9 -22.94 -24.50 10.14
N ASP A 10 -22.73 -25.82 10.03
CA ASP A 10 -22.67 -26.52 8.74
C ASP A 10 -23.15 -27.96 8.95
N ASN A 11 -24.45 -28.10 9.17
CA ASN A 11 -25.14 -29.38 9.05
C ASN A 11 -26.53 -29.16 8.47
N ARG A 12 -26.58 -28.56 7.29
CA ARG A 12 -27.73 -28.56 6.37
C ARG A 12 -27.18 -28.21 4.99
N GLY A 13 -27.00 -29.23 4.16
CA GLY A 13 -26.72 -29.01 2.76
C GLY A 13 -27.88 -28.26 2.11
N ASP A 14 -27.58 -27.34 1.20
CA ASP A 14 -28.41 -27.19 0.02
C ASP A 14 -27.75 -26.36 -1.09
N ASN A 15 -27.77 -26.99 -2.27
CA ASN A 15 -28.14 -26.45 -3.57
C ASN A 15 -27.81 -25.00 -3.93
N GLU A 16 -26.91 -24.91 -4.91
CA GLU A 16 -26.67 -23.75 -5.76
C GLU A 16 -27.93 -23.29 -6.50
N LYS A 17 -28.25 -22.00 -6.33
CA LYS A 17 -28.82 -21.02 -7.29
C LYS A 17 -29.87 -20.17 -6.59
N GLN A 18 -29.43 -19.11 -5.93
CA GLN A 18 -30.30 -17.96 -5.63
C GLN A 18 -29.56 -16.65 -5.82
N THR A 19 -30.25 -15.77 -6.53
CA THR A 19 -29.90 -14.46 -7.05
C THR A 19 -29.31 -13.53 -6.00
N THR A 20 -28.31 -12.76 -6.43
CA THR A 20 -27.51 -11.82 -5.62
C THR A 20 -28.36 -10.80 -4.84
N GLU A 21 -29.54 -10.45 -5.33
CA GLU A 21 -30.49 -9.52 -4.68
C GLU A 21 -31.19 -10.13 -3.45
N ALA A 22 -31.42 -11.44 -3.41
CA ALA A 22 -32.05 -12.11 -2.27
C ALA A 22 -31.08 -12.25 -1.08
N LYS A 23 -29.77 -12.34 -1.35
CA LYS A 23 -28.72 -12.39 -0.30
C LYS A 23 -28.50 -11.04 0.38
N GLU A 24 -28.60 -9.93 -0.35
CA GLU A 24 -28.51 -8.59 0.23
C GLU A 24 -29.71 -8.31 1.16
N GLN A 25 -30.94 -8.62 0.73
CA GLN A 25 -32.14 -8.46 1.55
C GLN A 25 -32.13 -9.30 2.84
N GLY A 26 -31.62 -10.54 2.79
CA GLY A 26 -31.44 -11.38 3.98
C GLY A 26 -30.39 -10.85 4.97
N SER A 27 -29.33 -10.20 4.47
CA SER A 27 -28.28 -9.60 5.31
C SER A 27 -28.78 -8.36 6.06
N TYR A 28 -29.62 -7.54 5.43
CA TYR A 28 -30.25 -6.39 6.08
C TYR A 28 -31.20 -6.81 7.20
N HIS A 29 -31.95 -7.91 7.02
CA HIS A 29 -32.86 -8.42 8.04
C HIS A 29 -32.12 -8.87 9.31
N LEU A 30 -31.01 -9.60 9.16
CA LEU A 30 -30.17 -10.04 10.28
C LEU A 30 -29.49 -8.87 11.02
N ALA A 31 -29.08 -7.84 10.28
CA ALA A 31 -28.51 -6.63 10.86
C ALA A 31 -29.53 -5.88 11.73
N ILE A 32 -30.77 -5.75 11.25
CA ILE A 32 -31.87 -5.10 11.97
C ILE A 32 -32.25 -5.91 13.22
N GLU A 33 -32.36 -7.23 13.10
CA GLU A 33 -32.63 -8.11 14.23
C GLU A 33 -31.53 -8.05 15.31
N GLY A 34 -30.27 -7.95 14.88
CA GLY A 34 -29.12 -7.77 15.76
C GLY A 34 -29.19 -6.45 16.54
N VAL A 35 -29.56 -5.35 15.89
CA VAL A 35 -29.73 -4.03 16.54
C VAL A 35 -30.91 -4.02 17.51
N ILE A 36 -32.03 -4.67 17.17
CA ILE A 36 -33.21 -4.77 18.05
C ILE A 36 -32.88 -5.53 19.35
N LYS A 37 -31.97 -6.51 19.29
CA LYS A 37 -31.54 -7.29 20.47
C LYS A 37 -30.51 -6.57 21.34
N MET A 38 -30.03 -5.37 20.96
CA MET A 38 -29.02 -4.64 21.74
C MET A 38 -29.64 -3.90 22.93
N PRO A 39 -28.89 -3.73 24.05
CA PRO A 39 -29.31 -2.86 25.15
C PRO A 39 -29.51 -1.40 24.69
N ASP A 40 -30.46 -0.68 25.31
CA ASP A 40 -30.82 0.69 24.94
C ASP A 40 -29.60 1.64 24.86
N LEU A 41 -28.71 1.59 25.86
CA LEU A 41 -27.48 2.41 25.87
C LEU A 41 -26.54 2.09 24.71
N ALA A 42 -26.49 0.83 24.26
CA ALA A 42 -25.66 0.44 23.12
C ALA A 42 -26.29 0.95 21.81
N VAL A 43 -27.62 0.97 21.70
CA VAL A 43 -28.34 1.54 20.57
C VAL A 43 -28.13 3.06 20.50
N GLU A 44 -28.22 3.76 21.63
CA GLU A 44 -27.93 5.20 21.70
C GLU A 44 -26.50 5.52 21.27
N ALA A 45 -25.51 4.80 21.82
CA ALA A 45 -24.11 4.95 21.45
C ALA A 45 -23.88 4.63 19.96
N LEU A 46 -24.55 3.60 19.44
CA LEU A 46 -24.50 3.24 18.02
C LEU A 46 -25.06 4.36 17.14
N ALA A 47 -26.21 4.94 17.51
CA ALA A 47 -26.81 6.06 16.78
C ALA A 47 -25.89 7.29 16.72
N LEU A 48 -25.26 7.64 17.85
CA LEU A 48 -24.27 8.72 17.91
C LEU A 48 -23.03 8.40 17.07
N THR A 49 -22.58 7.15 17.07
CA THR A 49 -21.44 6.68 16.28
C THR A 49 -21.75 6.73 14.78
N ILE A 50 -22.92 6.26 14.34
CA ILE A 50 -23.38 6.38 12.95
C ILE A 50 -23.38 7.86 12.54
N ARG A 51 -23.95 8.73 13.37
CA ARG A 51 -24.00 10.17 13.11
C ARG A 51 -22.60 10.77 12.94
N HIS A 52 -21.64 10.36 13.76
CA HIS A 52 -20.25 10.80 13.66
C HIS A 52 -19.58 10.26 12.39
N LEU A 53 -19.63 8.95 12.14
CA LEU A 53 -18.99 8.31 10.99
C LEU A 53 -19.54 8.78 9.65
N LYS A 54 -20.83 9.14 9.60
CA LYS A 54 -21.46 9.72 8.40
C LYS A 54 -20.80 11.03 7.98
N GLN A 55 -20.28 11.83 8.91
CA GLN A 55 -19.54 13.06 8.60
C GLN A 55 -18.25 12.79 7.81
N PHE A 56 -17.71 11.57 7.93
CA PHE A 56 -16.50 11.12 7.25
C PHE A 56 -16.78 10.14 6.09
N GLY A 57 -18.04 9.82 5.81
CA GLY A 57 -18.43 8.84 4.78
C GLY A 57 -18.14 7.37 5.14
N PHE A 58 -17.96 7.07 6.43
CA PHE A 58 -17.63 5.72 6.94
C PHE A 58 -18.84 4.94 7.47
N ASP A 59 -20.05 5.49 7.39
CA ASP A 59 -21.30 4.86 7.85
C ASP A 59 -21.60 3.53 7.17
N ARG A 60 -21.15 3.34 5.93
CA ARG A 60 -21.32 2.10 5.15
C ARG A 60 -20.81 0.84 5.85
N MET A 61 -19.81 0.95 6.72
CA MET A 61 -19.32 -0.19 7.50
C MET A 61 -20.38 -0.78 8.42
N LEU A 62 -21.26 0.08 8.94
CA LEU A 62 -22.31 -0.32 9.88
C LEU A 62 -23.53 -0.92 9.15
N CYS A 63 -23.73 -0.56 7.88
CA CYS A 63 -24.90 -0.97 7.08
C CYS A 63 -24.77 -2.35 6.42
N LEU A 64 -23.57 -2.90 6.27
CA LEU A 64 -23.32 -4.13 5.50
C LEU A 64 -23.33 -5.42 6.33
N GLY A 65 -24.20 -5.46 7.35
CA GLY A 65 -24.23 -6.57 8.30
C GLY A 65 -22.97 -6.60 9.15
N ALA A 66 -22.55 -5.43 9.66
CA ALA A 66 -21.48 -5.34 10.64
C ALA A 66 -21.67 -6.45 11.68
N SER A 67 -20.66 -7.32 11.80
CA SER A 67 -20.65 -8.41 12.77
C SER A 67 -20.42 -7.78 14.14
N PHE A 68 -21.44 -7.08 14.64
CA PHE A 68 -21.47 -6.56 15.99
C PHE A 68 -21.29 -7.76 16.92
N ARG A 69 -20.19 -7.75 17.66
CA ARG A 69 -19.95 -8.77 18.67
C ARG A 69 -20.28 -8.21 20.03
N PRO A 70 -21.04 -8.94 20.85
CA PRO A 70 -21.13 -8.65 22.27
C PRO A 70 -19.71 -8.63 22.86
N PHE A 71 -19.37 -7.55 23.55
CA PHE A 71 -18.08 -7.43 24.24
C PHE A 71 -17.92 -8.55 25.30
N SER A 72 -19.01 -8.95 25.95
CA SER A 72 -19.05 -10.03 26.95
C SER A 72 -19.46 -11.37 26.32
N SER A 73 -18.79 -11.79 25.26
CA SER A 73 -19.03 -13.13 24.70
C SER A 73 -18.43 -14.20 25.63
N ASN A 74 -19.13 -15.32 25.85
CA ASN A 74 -18.60 -16.45 26.62
C ASN A 74 -17.45 -17.19 25.91
N MET A 75 -17.09 -16.78 24.70
CA MET A 75 -16.05 -17.43 23.87
C MET A 75 -14.64 -16.99 24.24
N GLU A 76 -14.48 -15.80 24.83
CA GLU A 76 -13.18 -15.21 25.18
C GLU A 76 -13.08 -14.97 26.69
N MET A 77 -11.85 -15.00 27.21
CA MET A 77 -11.53 -14.68 28.60
C MET A 77 -11.39 -13.16 28.74
N ASN A 78 -12.15 -12.59 29.68
CA ASN A 78 -12.04 -11.16 30.00
C ASN A 78 -10.83 -10.91 30.89
N LEU A 79 -9.78 -10.31 30.34
CA LEU A 79 -8.61 -9.85 31.09
C LEU A 79 -8.78 -8.37 31.42
N SER A 80 -8.65 -8.01 32.70
CA SER A 80 -8.71 -6.61 33.12
C SER A 80 -7.48 -5.83 32.63
N ALA A 81 -7.60 -4.51 32.45
CA ALA A 81 -6.47 -3.66 32.08
C ALA A 81 -5.29 -3.81 33.07
N ASN A 82 -5.58 -3.92 34.37
CA ASN A 82 -4.57 -4.15 35.40
C ASN A 82 -3.90 -5.52 35.23
N THR A 83 -4.66 -6.58 34.92
CA THR A 83 -4.11 -7.91 34.64
C THR A 83 -3.19 -7.90 33.42
N LEU A 84 -3.59 -7.25 32.33
CA LEU A 84 -2.77 -7.13 31.12
C LEU A 84 -1.45 -6.37 31.38
N GLN A 85 -1.49 -5.37 32.25
CA GLN A 85 -0.30 -4.59 32.64
C GLN A 85 0.62 -5.38 33.58
N GLN A 86 0.07 -6.02 34.61
CA GLN A 86 0.84 -6.81 35.59
C GLN A 86 1.53 -8.02 34.93
N LEU A 87 0.88 -8.62 33.94
CA LEU A 87 1.44 -9.72 33.14
C LEU A 87 2.30 -9.25 31.95
N GLU A 88 2.51 -7.93 31.81
CA GLU A 88 3.30 -7.31 30.74
C GLU A 88 2.90 -7.82 29.34
N VAL A 89 1.59 -7.98 29.11
CA VAL A 89 1.09 -8.65 27.90
C VAL A 89 1.40 -7.84 26.64
N LEU A 90 1.19 -6.53 26.70
CA LEU A 90 1.35 -5.61 25.57
C LEU A 90 2.58 -4.72 25.70
N ARG A 91 2.93 -4.35 26.93
CA ARG A 91 4.00 -3.40 27.27
C ARG A 91 4.63 -3.84 28.58
N ASN A 92 5.93 -3.60 28.72
CA ASN A 92 6.62 -3.83 29.98
C ASN A 92 6.26 -2.73 31.00
N ASN A 93 6.53 -2.99 32.28
CA ASN A 93 6.34 -2.01 33.36
C ASN A 93 7.58 -1.16 33.66
N SER A 94 8.73 -1.49 33.07
CA SER A 94 10.01 -0.80 33.32
C SER A 94 10.09 0.56 32.61
N ASP A 95 9.83 0.61 31.31
CA ASP A 95 9.89 1.81 30.48
C ASP A 95 8.59 2.07 29.67
N GLY A 96 7.60 1.18 29.78
CA GLY A 96 6.33 1.28 29.07
C GLY A 96 6.42 0.98 27.57
N SER A 97 7.57 0.49 27.09
CA SER A 97 7.75 0.07 25.71
C SER A 97 7.15 -1.32 25.46
N GLU A 98 6.94 -1.65 24.19
CA GLU A 98 6.52 -3.01 23.81
C GLU A 98 7.67 -4.01 23.96
N SER A 99 8.93 -3.56 24.00
CA SER A 99 10.11 -4.42 24.11
C SER A 99 10.09 -5.22 25.42
N GLY A 100 10.29 -6.53 25.33
CA GLY A 100 10.23 -7.42 26.49
C GLY A 100 8.82 -7.83 26.94
N SER A 101 7.76 -7.30 26.33
CA SER A 101 6.39 -7.79 26.58
C SER A 101 6.13 -9.19 26.00
N LEU A 102 5.09 -9.88 26.47
CA LEU A 102 4.65 -11.16 25.92
C LEU A 102 4.37 -11.05 24.41
N LEU A 103 3.66 -10.00 23.98
CA LEU A 103 3.38 -9.76 22.57
C LEU A 103 4.67 -9.61 21.76
N HIS A 104 5.66 -8.89 22.27
CA HIS A 104 6.95 -8.72 21.57
C HIS A 104 7.67 -10.05 21.38
N ILE A 105 7.72 -10.90 22.40
CA ILE A 105 8.36 -12.22 22.34
C ILE A 105 7.62 -13.14 21.36
N MET A 106 6.29 -13.12 21.37
CA MET A 106 5.47 -14.01 20.55
C MET A 106 5.31 -13.55 19.10
N ASN A 107 5.47 -12.26 18.81
CA ASN A 107 5.13 -11.68 17.52
C ASN A 107 6.24 -11.91 16.48
N LEU A 108 6.25 -13.11 15.90
CA LEU A 108 7.05 -13.49 14.73
C LEU A 108 6.25 -13.38 13.42
N THR A 109 5.19 -12.58 13.41
CA THR A 109 4.31 -12.47 12.23
C THR A 109 5.00 -11.73 11.09
N LEU A 110 4.76 -12.18 9.86
CA LEU A 110 5.35 -11.57 8.65
C LEU A 110 4.49 -10.45 8.07
N THR A 111 3.25 -10.28 8.54
CA THR A 111 2.29 -9.29 8.02
C THR A 111 1.75 -8.38 9.13
N ILE A 112 1.46 -7.13 8.78
CA ILE A 112 0.94 -6.13 9.73
C ILE A 112 -0.40 -6.57 10.33
N TYR A 113 -1.32 -7.04 9.49
CA TYR A 113 -2.62 -7.55 9.92
C TYR A 113 -2.50 -8.87 10.71
N GLY A 114 -1.47 -9.68 10.46
CA GLY A 114 -1.14 -10.84 11.30
C GLY A 114 -0.73 -10.42 12.72
N SER A 115 0.11 -9.39 12.84
CA SER A 115 0.49 -8.81 14.13
C SER A 115 -0.71 -8.24 14.89
N ARG A 116 -1.62 -7.53 14.20
CA ARG A 116 -2.88 -7.04 14.80
C ARG A 116 -3.76 -8.18 15.30
N LEU A 117 -3.89 -9.25 14.52
CA LEU A 117 -4.67 -10.42 14.90
C LEU A 117 -4.04 -11.14 16.11
N LEU A 118 -2.72 -11.28 16.14
CA LEU A 118 -2.01 -11.87 17.29
C LEU A 118 -2.23 -11.02 18.55
N ARG A 119 -2.13 -9.69 18.45
CA ARG A 119 -2.45 -8.78 19.56
C ARG A 119 -3.86 -9.02 20.10
N HIS A 120 -4.85 -9.21 19.23
CA HIS A 120 -6.21 -9.61 19.65
C HIS A 120 -6.20 -10.94 20.39
N TRP A 121 -5.53 -11.98 19.85
CA TRP A 121 -5.51 -13.31 20.47
C TRP A 121 -4.87 -13.36 21.85
N VAL A 122 -3.79 -12.60 22.08
CA VAL A 122 -3.13 -12.57 23.39
C VAL A 122 -3.94 -11.77 24.42
N THR A 123 -4.67 -10.74 23.98
CA THR A 123 -5.52 -9.93 24.87
C THR A 123 -6.90 -10.54 25.14
N HIS A 124 -7.37 -11.42 24.25
CA HIS A 124 -8.66 -12.10 24.34
C HIS A 124 -8.49 -13.62 24.17
N PRO A 125 -7.90 -14.33 25.15
CA PRO A 125 -7.71 -15.77 25.07
C PRO A 125 -9.04 -16.53 24.89
N LEU A 126 -9.04 -17.59 24.09
CA LEU A 126 -10.23 -18.41 23.88
C LEU A 126 -10.60 -19.24 25.13
N ARG A 127 -11.89 -19.50 25.31
CA ARG A 127 -12.44 -20.42 26.32
C ARG A 127 -12.97 -21.72 25.73
N ASP A 128 -13.28 -21.72 24.44
CA ASP A 128 -13.80 -22.90 23.73
C ASP A 128 -12.68 -23.93 23.48
N ARG A 129 -12.84 -25.11 24.07
CA ARG A 129 -11.87 -26.21 23.96
C ARG A 129 -11.66 -26.68 22.52
N ASN A 130 -12.72 -26.77 21.72
CA ASN A 130 -12.64 -27.25 20.34
C ASN A 130 -11.84 -26.25 19.48
N MET A 131 -12.08 -24.95 19.68
CA MET A 131 -11.33 -23.92 18.97
C MET A 131 -9.85 -23.88 19.37
N ILE A 132 -9.56 -24.07 20.67
CA ILE A 132 -8.18 -24.18 21.17
C ILE A 132 -7.50 -25.40 20.56
N SER A 133 -8.13 -26.57 20.60
CA SER A 133 -7.61 -27.80 20.00
C SER A 133 -7.37 -27.63 18.50
N ALA A 134 -8.30 -27.04 17.75
CA ALA A 134 -8.13 -26.80 16.32
C ALA A 134 -6.94 -25.88 16.00
N ARG A 135 -6.65 -24.88 16.86
CA ARG A 135 -5.43 -24.06 16.75
C ARG A 135 -4.17 -24.84 17.07
N LEU A 136 -4.18 -25.66 18.12
CA LEU A 136 -3.04 -26.50 18.49
C LEU A 136 -2.72 -27.51 17.40
N ASP A 137 -3.73 -28.18 16.83
CA ASP A 137 -3.56 -29.13 15.72
C ASP A 137 -2.91 -28.45 14.50
N ALA A 138 -3.35 -27.24 14.16
CA ALA A 138 -2.75 -26.45 13.09
C ALA A 138 -1.28 -26.09 13.38
N VAL A 139 -0.96 -25.69 14.61
CA VAL A 139 0.41 -25.35 15.01
C VAL A 139 1.31 -26.58 14.98
N SER A 140 0.85 -27.71 15.51
CA SER A 140 1.58 -28.97 15.52
C SER A 140 1.90 -29.44 14.10
N GLU A 141 0.93 -29.41 13.19
CA GLU A 141 1.17 -29.79 11.78
C GLU A 141 2.21 -28.89 11.11
N ILE A 142 2.17 -27.58 11.35
CA ILE A 142 3.18 -26.66 10.79
C ILE A 142 4.55 -26.93 11.41
N ALA A 143 4.62 -27.22 12.71
CA ALA A 143 5.86 -27.52 13.42
C ALA A 143 6.52 -28.82 12.95
N GLU A 144 5.74 -29.88 12.74
CA GLU A 144 6.21 -31.14 12.13
C GLU A 144 6.84 -30.88 10.75
N CYS A 145 6.17 -30.07 9.92
CA CYS A 145 6.69 -29.69 8.60
C CYS A 145 7.99 -28.86 8.66
N MET A 146 8.24 -28.12 9.74
CA MET A 146 9.48 -27.38 9.97
C MET A 146 10.63 -28.29 10.39
N GLY A 147 10.36 -29.29 11.24
CA GLY A 147 11.35 -30.23 11.77
C GLY A 147 11.94 -31.17 10.70
N SER A 148 11.14 -31.58 9.72
CA SER A 148 11.54 -32.48 8.63
C SER A 148 12.69 -31.97 7.75
N TYR A 149 13.08 -30.69 7.83
CA TYR A 149 14.16 -30.10 7.03
C TYR A 149 15.56 -30.24 7.67
N LYS A 150 15.66 -30.53 8.98
CA LYS A 150 16.97 -30.56 9.68
C LYS A 150 17.64 -31.94 9.71
N ASP A 151 16.89 -33.03 9.57
CA ASP A 151 17.46 -34.40 9.60
C ASP A 151 18.10 -34.85 8.27
N SER A 152 17.97 -34.07 7.20
CA SER A 152 18.52 -34.42 5.86
C SER A 152 19.95 -33.90 5.60
N GLN A 153 20.61 -33.25 6.57
CA GLN A 153 22.02 -32.85 6.46
C GLN A 153 23.00 -33.72 7.26
N HIS A 154 22.53 -34.72 8.00
CA HIS A 154 23.36 -35.57 8.87
C HIS A 154 23.11 -37.06 8.65
N VAL A 155 23.25 -37.55 7.42
CA VAL A 155 23.50 -38.99 7.18
C VAL A 155 24.64 -39.13 6.18
N SER A 156 25.86 -38.98 6.70
CA SER A 156 27.05 -39.59 6.12
C SER A 156 27.30 -40.89 6.88
N GLY A 157 27.06 -42.03 6.24
CA GLY A 157 27.60 -43.32 6.69
C GLY A 157 26.58 -44.46 6.82
N LEU A 158 26.62 -45.32 5.80
CA LEU A 158 26.53 -46.78 5.83
C LEU A 158 25.16 -47.47 6.07
N ASP A 159 24.93 -48.38 5.11
CA ASP A 159 24.18 -49.65 5.15
C ASP A 159 22.72 -49.68 4.67
N GLU A 160 22.55 -50.51 3.64
CA GLU A 160 21.32 -51.01 3.03
C GLU A 160 20.52 -51.84 4.04
N ASP A 161 19.25 -51.51 4.29
CA ASP A 161 18.08 -52.40 4.05
C ASP A 161 16.77 -51.73 4.54
N ASP A 162 15.70 -51.96 3.78
CA ASP A 162 14.27 -51.73 4.07
C ASP A 162 13.84 -50.72 5.15
N SER A 163 13.53 -49.49 4.72
CA SER A 163 12.39 -48.70 5.22
C SER A 163 12.15 -47.52 4.28
N GLU A 164 11.00 -47.48 3.60
CA GLU A 164 10.51 -46.32 2.87
C GLU A 164 10.30 -45.14 3.84
N VAL A 165 11.37 -44.37 4.09
CA VAL A 165 11.28 -43.12 4.84
C VAL A 165 10.60 -42.09 3.95
N ALA A 166 9.30 -41.87 4.19
CA ALA A 166 8.46 -40.94 3.47
C ALA A 166 8.96 -39.49 3.58
N ILE A 167 9.74 -39.05 2.58
CA ILE A 167 10.17 -37.66 2.38
C ILE A 167 8.99 -36.84 1.82
N VAL A 168 7.95 -36.55 2.62
CA VAL A 168 6.76 -35.79 2.13
C VAL A 168 6.16 -34.86 3.21
N GLN A 169 6.91 -33.87 3.66
CA GLN A 169 6.40 -32.72 4.45
C GLN A 169 7.01 -31.31 4.17
N PRO A 170 8.13 -31.10 3.43
CA PRO A 170 8.70 -29.75 3.24
C PRO A 170 7.87 -28.75 2.42
N HIS A 171 6.86 -29.20 1.67
CA HIS A 171 6.15 -28.34 0.71
C HIS A 171 5.14 -27.38 1.36
N LEU A 172 4.45 -27.81 2.43
CA LEU A 172 3.43 -27.00 3.11
C LEU A 172 4.05 -25.76 3.76
N TYR A 173 5.04 -25.96 4.63
CA TYR A 173 5.73 -24.87 5.33
C TYR A 173 6.39 -23.90 4.34
N HIS A 174 7.13 -24.40 3.36
CA HIS A 174 7.81 -23.55 2.38
C HIS A 174 6.82 -22.68 1.60
N LEU A 175 5.68 -23.24 1.17
CA LEU A 175 4.68 -22.50 0.43
C LEU A 175 3.97 -21.46 1.30
N LEU A 176 3.59 -21.80 2.54
CA LEU A 176 3.01 -20.85 3.49
C LEU A 176 3.99 -19.71 3.80
N SER A 177 5.26 -20.03 4.07
CA SER A 177 6.31 -19.04 4.32
C SER A 177 6.52 -18.12 3.11
N THR A 178 6.55 -18.68 1.90
CA THR A 178 6.68 -17.89 0.66
C THR A 178 5.49 -16.96 0.45
N VAL A 179 4.27 -17.43 0.73
CA VAL A 179 3.05 -16.62 0.62
C VAL A 179 3.06 -15.50 1.66
N LEU A 180 3.29 -15.82 2.92
CA LEU A 180 3.30 -14.85 4.02
C LEU A 180 4.43 -13.82 3.88
N THR A 181 5.62 -14.22 3.42
CA THR A 181 6.73 -13.30 3.14
C THR A 181 6.38 -12.34 2.01
N ALA A 182 5.76 -12.84 0.93
CA ALA A 182 5.32 -11.98 -0.17
C ALA A 182 4.22 -11.01 0.27
N LEU A 183 3.28 -11.48 1.08
CA LEU A 183 2.23 -10.68 1.70
C LEU A 183 2.78 -9.63 2.68
N GLY A 184 3.86 -9.94 3.39
CA GLY A 184 4.55 -9.01 4.28
C GLY A 184 5.23 -7.84 3.56
N ARG A 185 5.64 -8.06 2.31
CA ARG A 185 6.20 -7.02 1.42
C ARG A 185 5.13 -6.26 0.64
N SER A 186 3.89 -6.76 0.63
CA SER A 186 2.75 -6.14 -0.04
C SER A 186 2.11 -5.07 0.85
N PRO A 187 1.30 -4.14 0.31
CA PRO A 187 0.57 -3.18 1.15
C PRO A 187 -0.34 -3.90 2.15
N ASP A 188 -0.68 -3.20 3.24
CA ASP A 188 -1.62 -3.69 4.24
C ASP A 188 -2.99 -3.97 3.59
N ILE A 189 -3.23 -5.24 3.25
CA ILE A 189 -4.42 -5.71 2.51
C ILE A 189 -5.70 -5.43 3.29
N GLU A 190 -5.69 -5.61 4.60
CA GLU A 190 -6.85 -5.35 5.46
C GLU A 190 -7.25 -3.87 5.40
N ARG A 191 -6.27 -2.98 5.56
CA ARG A 191 -6.47 -1.54 5.40
C ARG A 191 -6.86 -1.18 3.97
N GLY A 192 -6.21 -1.78 2.98
CA GLY A 192 -6.44 -1.54 1.56
C GLY A 192 -7.86 -1.89 1.15
N ILE A 193 -8.36 -3.08 1.50
CA ILE A 193 -9.75 -3.49 1.28
C ILE A 193 -10.72 -2.51 1.95
N THR A 194 -10.44 -2.08 3.18
CA THR A 194 -11.27 -1.10 3.90
C THR A 194 -11.33 0.23 3.15
N ARG A 195 -10.19 0.73 2.65
CA ARG A 195 -10.15 1.97 1.86
C ARG A 195 -10.86 1.85 0.52
N ILE A 196 -10.72 0.70 -0.16
CA ILE A 196 -11.44 0.39 -1.40
C ILE A 196 -12.95 0.37 -1.14
N PHE A 197 -13.37 -0.28 -0.06
CA PHE A 197 -14.77 -0.34 0.36
C PHE A 197 -15.38 1.06 0.57
N HIS A 198 -14.64 1.96 1.22
CA HIS A 198 -15.05 3.36 1.40
C HIS A 198 -14.80 4.26 0.20
N ARG A 199 -14.25 3.75 -0.90
CA ARG A 199 -13.89 4.52 -2.11
C ARG A 199 -12.89 5.64 -1.83
N THR A 200 -11.93 5.39 -0.93
CA THR A 200 -10.84 6.31 -0.54
C THR A 200 -9.44 5.80 -0.93
N ALA A 201 -9.38 4.63 -1.57
CA ALA A 201 -8.13 4.05 -2.08
C ALA A 201 -7.72 4.70 -3.41
N THR A 202 -6.41 4.77 -3.65
CA THR A 202 -5.87 5.17 -4.96
C THR A 202 -5.94 4.00 -5.95
N ALA A 203 -5.83 4.28 -7.25
CA ALA A 203 -5.79 3.23 -8.27
C ALA A 203 -4.61 2.27 -8.08
N SER A 204 -3.43 2.79 -7.76
CA SER A 204 -2.23 1.98 -7.46
C SER A 204 -2.43 1.10 -6.23
N GLU A 205 -3.02 1.63 -5.15
CA GLU A 205 -3.35 0.84 -3.95
C GLU A 205 -4.38 -0.26 -4.25
N PHE A 206 -5.43 0.06 -5.03
CA PHE A 206 -6.42 -0.92 -5.46
C PHE A 206 -5.75 -2.10 -6.19
N ILE A 207 -4.92 -1.80 -7.19
CA ILE A 207 -4.22 -2.83 -7.98
C ILE A 207 -3.29 -3.65 -7.08
N ALA A 208 -2.49 -3.00 -6.22
CA ALA A 208 -1.53 -3.70 -5.37
C ALA A 208 -2.22 -4.66 -4.38
N VAL A 209 -3.36 -4.27 -3.80
CA VAL A 209 -4.18 -5.11 -2.90
C VAL A 209 -4.70 -6.34 -3.65
N PHE A 210 -5.34 -6.16 -4.80
CA PHE A 210 -5.90 -7.28 -5.56
C PHE A 210 -4.82 -8.17 -6.18
N GLN A 211 -3.66 -7.62 -6.55
CA GLN A 211 -2.51 -8.41 -7.00
C GLN A 211 -1.97 -9.30 -5.89
N ALA A 212 -1.86 -8.77 -4.67
CA ALA A 212 -1.42 -9.54 -3.51
C ALA A 212 -2.38 -10.70 -3.19
N ILE A 213 -3.70 -10.44 -3.22
CA ILE A 213 -4.74 -11.46 -3.05
C ILE A 213 -4.64 -12.52 -4.15
N LEU A 214 -4.54 -12.10 -5.41
CA LEU A 214 -4.47 -13.02 -6.56
C LEU A 214 -3.22 -13.90 -6.50
N ALA A 215 -2.07 -13.31 -6.19
CA ALA A 215 -0.80 -14.02 -6.09
C ALA A 215 -0.81 -15.02 -4.93
N ALA A 216 -1.29 -14.61 -3.75
CA ALA A 216 -1.42 -15.49 -2.60
C ALA A 216 -2.39 -16.65 -2.89
N GLY A 217 -3.60 -16.35 -3.39
CA GLY A 217 -4.62 -17.35 -3.68
C GLY A 217 -4.17 -18.38 -4.74
N LYS A 218 -3.54 -17.94 -5.84
CA LYS A 218 -2.96 -18.85 -6.86
C LYS A 218 -1.88 -19.76 -6.28
N ARG A 219 -1.02 -19.21 -5.42
CA ARG A 219 0.05 -19.99 -4.78
C ARG A 219 -0.52 -21.01 -3.81
N LEU A 220 -1.49 -20.61 -2.99
CA LEU A 220 -2.19 -21.48 -2.05
C LEU A 220 -3.01 -22.58 -2.74
N LYS A 221 -3.60 -22.31 -3.90
CA LYS A 221 -4.32 -23.32 -4.72
C LYS A 221 -3.44 -24.50 -5.15
N ARG A 222 -2.11 -24.33 -5.15
CA ARG A 222 -1.16 -25.44 -5.41
C ARG A 222 -1.09 -26.45 -4.27
N LEU A 223 -1.57 -26.10 -3.08
CA LEU A 223 -1.87 -27.08 -2.04
C LEU A 223 -3.12 -27.82 -2.49
N CYS A 224 -2.95 -29.03 -3.02
CA CYS A 224 -4.06 -29.90 -3.40
C CYS A 224 -4.89 -30.24 -2.16
N ILE A 225 -5.92 -29.46 -1.87
CA ILE A 225 -6.93 -29.79 -0.88
C ILE A 225 -8.09 -30.41 -1.64
N ARG A 226 -8.14 -31.74 -1.72
CA ARG A 226 -9.31 -32.45 -2.27
C ARG A 226 -10.43 -32.41 -1.22
N GLU A 227 -11.60 -31.93 -1.63
CA GLU A 227 -12.84 -32.08 -0.89
C GLU A 227 -13.46 -33.46 -1.24
N GLY A 228 -13.44 -34.40 -0.30
CA GLY A 228 -14.40 -35.52 -0.24
C GLY A 228 -14.13 -36.80 -1.05
N HIS A 229 -14.17 -37.92 -0.31
CA HIS A 229 -14.71 -39.25 -0.66
C HIS A 229 -14.26 -39.93 -1.97
N ASN A 230 -13.04 -40.45 -2.00
CA ASN A 230 -12.79 -41.74 -2.66
C ASN A 230 -11.64 -42.45 -1.94
N TYR A 231 -11.99 -43.56 -1.29
CA TYR A 231 -11.02 -44.55 -0.85
C TYR A 231 -10.53 -45.25 -2.12
N ASP A 232 -9.44 -44.77 -2.68
CA ASP A 232 -8.49 -45.54 -3.51
C ASP A 232 -7.59 -44.55 -4.24
N GLU A 233 -6.56 -44.07 -3.54
CA GLU A 233 -5.25 -43.75 -4.11
C GLU A 233 -4.27 -43.46 -2.97
N VAL A 234 -3.32 -44.38 -2.84
CA VAL A 234 -2.21 -44.37 -1.87
C VAL A 234 -1.44 -43.05 -1.95
N GLY A 235 -1.31 -42.35 -0.82
CA GLY A 235 -0.23 -41.36 -0.59
C GLY A 235 -0.48 -39.88 -0.88
N SER A 236 -1.73 -39.38 -0.94
CA SER A 236 -1.99 -37.99 -1.36
C SER A 236 -1.78 -36.93 -0.26
N LYS A 237 -0.57 -36.33 -0.22
CA LYS A 237 -0.25 -34.88 -0.29
C LYS A 237 -1.20 -33.83 0.34
N THR A 238 -1.89 -34.11 1.44
CA THR A 238 -2.98 -33.22 1.92
C THR A 238 -2.76 -32.67 3.32
N VAL A 239 -3.08 -31.38 3.51
CA VAL A 239 -3.14 -30.71 4.83
C VAL A 239 -4.07 -31.47 5.77
N LYS A 240 -3.64 -31.81 6.98
CA LYS A 240 -4.39 -32.62 7.95
C LYS A 240 -5.36 -31.78 8.78
N SER A 241 -4.89 -30.67 9.33
CA SER A 241 -5.65 -29.76 10.20
C SER A 241 -6.88 -29.22 9.47
N VAL A 242 -8.04 -29.40 10.11
CA VAL A 242 -9.33 -28.89 9.62
C VAL A 242 -9.30 -27.37 9.53
N LEU A 243 -8.68 -26.70 10.51
CA LEU A 243 -8.55 -25.25 10.52
C LEU A 243 -7.71 -24.75 9.35
N LEU A 244 -6.53 -25.33 9.12
CA LEU A 244 -5.67 -24.94 8.00
C LEU A 244 -6.34 -25.20 6.65
N LYS A 245 -6.98 -26.36 6.48
CA LYS A 245 -7.76 -26.67 5.27
C LYS A 245 -8.79 -25.58 4.97
N ARG A 246 -9.64 -25.24 5.95
CA ARG A 246 -10.69 -24.22 5.77
C ARG A 246 -10.10 -22.85 5.42
N LEU A 247 -9.04 -22.43 6.10
CA LEU A 247 -8.38 -21.14 5.85
C LEU A 247 -7.78 -21.08 4.44
N ILE A 248 -7.08 -22.13 4.03
CA ILE A 248 -6.46 -22.20 2.70
C ILE A 248 -7.54 -22.23 1.62
N LEU A 249 -8.58 -23.07 1.77
CA LEU A 249 -9.70 -23.15 0.83
C LEU A 249 -10.43 -21.80 0.67
N ALA A 250 -10.68 -21.10 1.78
CA ALA A 250 -11.29 -19.78 1.76
C ALA A 250 -10.41 -18.77 0.99
N ALA A 251 -9.12 -18.72 1.29
CA ALA A 251 -8.16 -17.83 0.66
C ALA A 251 -7.88 -18.16 -0.81
N SER A 252 -7.97 -19.44 -1.20
CA SER A 252 -7.77 -19.92 -2.58
C SER A 252 -9.07 -20.16 -3.34
N SER A 253 -10.20 -19.68 -2.82
CA SER A 253 -11.52 -19.92 -3.42
C SER A 253 -11.58 -19.37 -4.86
N SER A 254 -12.22 -20.13 -5.75
CA SER A 254 -12.35 -19.74 -7.16
C SER A 254 -13.07 -18.39 -7.33
N ASN A 255 -13.99 -18.05 -6.43
CA ASN A 255 -14.65 -16.75 -6.42
C ASN A 255 -13.69 -15.61 -6.07
N ALA A 256 -12.90 -15.73 -5.00
CA ALA A 256 -11.97 -14.68 -4.59
C ALA A 256 -10.87 -14.46 -5.66
N VAL A 257 -10.26 -15.56 -6.13
CA VAL A 257 -9.19 -15.53 -7.13
C VAL A 257 -9.72 -15.07 -8.49
N GLY A 258 -10.89 -15.56 -8.91
CA GLY A 258 -11.54 -15.20 -10.17
C GLY A 258 -11.97 -13.74 -10.21
N ASN A 259 -12.60 -13.24 -9.15
CA ASN A 259 -13.01 -11.83 -9.05
C ASN A 259 -11.80 -10.89 -9.03
N ALA A 260 -10.74 -11.23 -8.28
CA ALA A 260 -9.50 -10.46 -8.27
C ALA A 260 -8.87 -10.41 -9.67
N ALA A 261 -8.80 -11.54 -10.38
CA ALA A 261 -8.29 -11.59 -11.74
C ALA A 261 -9.13 -10.76 -12.72
N LYS A 262 -10.46 -10.86 -12.63
CA LYS A 262 -11.40 -10.09 -13.48
C LYS A 262 -11.22 -8.59 -13.27
N LEU A 263 -11.18 -8.12 -12.03
CA LEU A 263 -10.98 -6.71 -11.71
C LEU A 263 -9.63 -6.20 -12.23
N LEU A 264 -8.56 -6.98 -12.03
CA LEU A 264 -7.23 -6.61 -12.53
C LEU A 264 -7.14 -6.59 -14.06
N SER A 265 -7.83 -7.49 -14.78
CA SER A 265 -7.81 -7.51 -16.24
C SER A 265 -8.46 -6.29 -16.90
N THR A 266 -9.30 -5.56 -16.16
CA THR A 266 -9.96 -4.35 -16.65
C THR A 266 -9.15 -3.07 -16.42
N LEU A 267 -8.02 -3.16 -15.70
CA LEU A 267 -7.23 -2.01 -15.27
C LEU A 267 -5.83 -2.01 -15.87
N ASN A 268 -5.37 -0.83 -16.26
CA ASN A 268 -4.02 -0.56 -16.71
C ASN A 268 -3.13 -0.24 -15.51
N LYS A 269 -2.07 -1.04 -15.31
CA LYS A 269 -1.18 -0.92 -14.16
C LYS A 269 -0.31 0.33 -14.25
N GLU A 270 0.25 0.61 -15.42
CA GLU A 270 1.15 1.73 -15.67
C GLU A 270 0.42 3.06 -15.46
N ALA A 271 -0.81 3.16 -15.96
CA ALA A 271 -1.67 4.34 -15.77
C ALA A 271 -2.02 4.54 -14.28
N ALA A 272 -2.26 3.47 -13.53
CA ALA A 272 -2.55 3.54 -12.10
C ALA A 272 -1.36 4.05 -11.27
N GLU A 273 -0.14 3.64 -11.62
CA GLU A 273 1.11 4.09 -10.96
C GLU A 273 1.40 5.57 -11.25
N GLN A 274 1.06 6.05 -12.46
CA GLN A 274 1.22 7.44 -12.87
C GLN A 274 0.08 8.36 -12.40
N GLY A 275 -0.99 7.80 -11.79
CA GLY A 275 -2.18 8.56 -11.43
C GLY A 275 -3.01 9.02 -12.64
N ASP A 276 -2.79 8.44 -13.81
CA ASP A 276 -3.53 8.75 -15.04
C ASP A 276 -4.89 8.02 -15.06
N LEU A 277 -5.88 8.66 -14.43
CA LEU A 277 -7.27 8.19 -14.42
C LEU A 277 -7.87 8.10 -15.84
N THR A 278 -7.33 8.85 -16.80
CA THR A 278 -7.83 8.88 -18.17
C THR A 278 -7.61 7.56 -18.86
N ASN A 279 -6.47 6.91 -18.63
CA ASN A 279 -6.06 5.64 -19.25
C ASN A 279 -6.16 4.42 -18.31
N LEU A 280 -6.63 4.64 -17.09
CA LEU A 280 -6.71 3.60 -16.06
C LEU A 280 -7.59 2.40 -16.47
N ILE A 281 -8.74 2.65 -17.08
CA ILE A 281 -9.64 1.58 -17.52
C ILE A 281 -9.24 1.17 -18.93
N ILE A 282 -8.98 -0.13 -19.08
CA ILE A 282 -8.83 -0.78 -20.39
C ILE A 282 -10.24 -0.89 -20.97
N ILE A 283 -10.62 0.12 -21.74
CA ILE A 283 -11.92 0.15 -22.41
C ILE A 283 -11.89 -0.95 -23.47
N SER A 284 -12.66 -2.01 -23.24
CA SER A 284 -13.18 -2.81 -24.36
C SER A 284 -14.32 -2.02 -24.98
N ASP A 285 -14.43 -2.02 -26.31
CA ASP A 285 -15.21 -1.08 -27.11
C ASP A 285 -16.69 -0.90 -26.67
N ASP A 286 -17.26 -1.84 -25.90
CA ASP A 286 -18.67 -1.85 -25.52
C ASP A 286 -19.00 -1.48 -24.06
N GLN A 287 -18.02 -1.33 -23.15
CA GLN A 287 -18.34 -1.16 -21.72
C GLN A 287 -18.62 0.28 -21.28
N PHE A 288 -17.96 1.27 -21.90
CA PHE A 288 -18.07 2.68 -21.52
C PHE A 288 -18.12 3.59 -22.77
N PRO A 289 -19.23 3.57 -23.53
CA PRO A 289 -19.33 4.28 -24.81
C PRO A 289 -19.18 5.80 -24.65
N GLU A 290 -19.62 6.37 -23.52
CA GLU A 290 -19.46 7.80 -23.23
C GLU A 290 -17.99 8.20 -23.04
N VAL A 291 -17.22 7.38 -22.34
CA VAL A 291 -15.79 7.62 -22.09
C VAL A 291 -14.98 7.45 -23.38
N ALA A 292 -15.32 6.44 -24.18
CA ALA A 292 -14.70 6.24 -25.50
C ALA A 292 -14.89 7.45 -26.42
N ARG A 293 -16.14 7.94 -26.57
CA ARG A 293 -16.44 9.16 -27.35
C ARG A 293 -15.69 10.38 -26.83
N ALA A 294 -15.62 10.56 -25.51
CA ALA A 294 -14.89 11.67 -24.92
C ALA A 294 -13.38 11.58 -25.22
N ARG A 295 -12.77 10.40 -25.13
CA ARG A 295 -11.36 10.18 -25.49
C ARG A 295 -11.09 10.51 -26.97
N GLU A 296 -11.95 10.07 -27.87
CA GLU A 296 -11.84 10.39 -29.30
C GLU A 296 -11.93 11.91 -29.56
N ALA A 297 -12.89 12.58 -28.93
CA ALA A 297 -13.05 14.03 -29.05
C ALA A 297 -11.81 14.80 -28.56
N VAL A 298 -11.23 14.38 -27.42
CA VAL A 298 -9.99 14.97 -26.89
C VAL A 298 -8.82 14.72 -27.85
N GLN A 299 -8.69 13.51 -28.41
CA GLN A 299 -7.62 13.19 -29.35
C GLN A 299 -7.76 13.98 -30.65
N PHE A 300 -8.99 14.16 -31.15
CA PHE A 300 -9.27 14.99 -32.31
C PHE A 300 -8.92 16.47 -32.07
N ALA A 301 -9.30 17.02 -30.90
CA ALA A 301 -8.94 18.39 -30.52
C ALA A 301 -7.41 18.59 -30.44
N LYS A 302 -6.67 17.62 -29.87
CA LYS A 302 -5.19 17.65 -29.83
C LYS A 302 -4.59 17.68 -31.24
N LYS A 303 -5.05 16.81 -32.15
CA LYS A 303 -4.60 16.82 -33.56
C LYS A 303 -4.87 18.15 -34.25
N ASN A 304 -6.02 18.76 -33.98
CA ASN A 304 -6.35 20.08 -34.53
C ASN A 304 -5.42 21.17 -33.99
N LEU A 305 -5.09 21.13 -32.69
CA LEU A 305 -4.15 22.06 -32.08
C LEU A 305 -2.74 21.92 -32.70
N ASP A 306 -2.28 20.69 -32.91
CA ASP A 306 -1.00 20.40 -33.56
C ASP A 306 -0.97 20.87 -35.03
N SER A 307 -2.10 20.79 -35.74
CA SER A 307 -2.22 21.34 -37.08
C SER A 307 -2.14 22.88 -37.09
N LEU A 308 -2.87 23.52 -36.17
CA LEU A 308 -2.90 24.97 -36.02
C LEU A 308 -1.53 25.56 -35.67
N ILE A 309 -0.74 24.89 -34.82
CA ILE A 309 0.59 25.40 -34.47
C ILE A 309 1.50 25.49 -35.70
N GLY A 310 1.39 24.53 -36.62
CA GLY A 310 2.11 24.56 -37.89
C GLY A 310 1.72 25.76 -38.77
N MET A 311 0.43 26.12 -38.77
CA MET A 311 -0.05 27.31 -39.47
C MET A 311 0.47 28.60 -38.81
N TYR A 312 0.37 28.72 -37.48
CA TYR A 312 0.84 29.91 -36.77
C TYR A 312 2.35 30.12 -36.87
N ARG A 313 3.15 29.05 -36.83
CA ARG A 313 4.61 29.13 -37.06
C ARG A 313 4.93 29.74 -38.43
N LYS A 314 4.14 29.41 -39.47
CA LYS A 314 4.29 29.98 -40.82
C LYS A 314 3.83 31.45 -40.88
N GLN A 315 2.66 31.76 -40.31
CA GLN A 315 2.07 33.09 -40.38
C GLN A 315 2.85 34.13 -39.54
N LEU A 316 3.32 33.75 -38.36
CA LEU A 316 4.08 34.61 -37.46
C LEU A 316 5.59 34.61 -37.75
N GLN A 317 6.06 33.79 -38.69
CA GLN A 317 7.49 33.57 -38.99
C GLN A 317 8.33 33.15 -37.77
N ARG A 318 7.70 32.58 -36.74
CA ARG A 318 8.37 32.08 -35.52
C ARG A 318 8.42 30.56 -35.55
N ARG A 319 9.62 29.99 -35.74
CA ARG A 319 9.80 28.53 -35.87
C ARG A 319 9.67 27.77 -34.55
N ASN A 320 9.96 28.42 -33.42
CA ASN A 320 10.05 27.80 -32.08
C ASN A 320 8.79 28.02 -31.23
N LEU A 321 7.65 28.29 -31.86
CA LEU A 321 6.39 28.50 -31.16
C LEU A 321 5.87 27.16 -30.62
N GLU A 322 5.64 27.02 -29.32
CA GLU A 322 5.15 25.78 -28.70
C GLU A 322 4.01 26.05 -27.72
N PHE A 323 3.04 25.13 -27.68
CA PHE A 323 2.05 25.09 -26.62
C PHE A 323 2.66 24.42 -25.40
N MET A 324 2.76 25.16 -24.30
CA MET A 324 3.27 24.64 -23.03
C MET A 324 2.20 24.82 -21.95
N SER A 325 1.95 23.75 -21.18
CA SER A 325 1.07 23.83 -20.03
C SER A 325 1.88 24.22 -18.81
N VAL A 326 1.51 25.34 -18.18
CA VAL A 326 2.13 25.84 -16.95
C VAL A 326 1.03 25.92 -15.90
N SER A 327 1.20 25.20 -14.80
CA SER A 327 0.21 25.13 -13.70
C SER A 327 -1.22 24.80 -14.16
N GLY A 328 -1.36 23.87 -15.12
CA GLY A 328 -2.66 23.43 -15.64
C GLY A 328 -3.30 24.37 -16.66
N THR A 329 -2.66 25.48 -17.02
CA THR A 329 -3.14 26.39 -18.05
C THR A 329 -2.23 26.32 -19.28
N THR A 330 -2.81 26.06 -20.45
CA THR A 330 -2.06 25.96 -21.71
C THR A 330 -1.79 27.35 -22.27
N HIS A 331 -0.51 27.69 -22.40
CA HIS A 331 -0.04 28.94 -22.98
C HIS A 331 0.66 28.67 -24.31
N LEU A 332 0.58 29.63 -25.23
CA LEU A 332 1.40 29.65 -26.43
C LEU A 332 2.65 30.46 -26.11
N ILE A 333 3.79 29.80 -26.00
CA ILE A 333 5.04 30.42 -25.57
C ILE A 333 6.01 30.45 -26.75
N GLU A 334 6.64 31.61 -26.94
CA GLU A 334 7.85 31.74 -27.73
C GLU A 334 9.04 31.87 -26.78
N LEU A 335 10.12 31.14 -27.03
CA LEU A 335 11.39 31.29 -26.33
C LEU A 335 12.38 32.01 -27.27
N PRO A 336 12.60 33.32 -27.11
CA PRO A 336 13.56 34.06 -27.92
C PRO A 336 14.98 33.55 -27.67
N LEU A 337 15.77 33.42 -28.74
CA LEU A 337 17.19 33.07 -28.66
C LEU A 337 17.99 34.03 -27.78
N ASP A 338 17.59 35.30 -27.72
CA ASP A 338 18.24 36.31 -26.88
C ASP A 338 18.04 36.03 -25.38
N CYS A 339 16.86 35.55 -24.98
CA CYS A 339 16.62 35.10 -23.61
C CYS A 339 17.50 33.88 -23.26
N LEU A 340 17.62 32.92 -24.17
CA LEU A 340 18.51 31.76 -24.01
C LEU A 340 19.98 32.20 -23.91
N PHE A 341 20.40 33.15 -24.73
CA PHE A 341 21.75 33.71 -24.71
C PHE A 341 22.03 34.48 -23.42
N SER A 342 21.06 35.24 -22.91
CA SER A 342 21.14 35.93 -21.62
C SER A 342 21.31 34.94 -20.47
N PHE A 343 20.53 33.85 -20.45
CA PHE A 343 20.69 32.78 -19.47
C PHE A 343 22.04 32.06 -19.60
N ALA A 344 22.48 31.75 -20.82
CA ALA A 344 23.79 31.14 -21.06
C ALA A 344 24.95 32.05 -20.59
N THR A 345 24.80 33.36 -20.75
CA THR A 345 25.77 34.36 -20.27
C THR A 345 25.79 34.43 -18.75
N LEU A 346 24.62 34.39 -18.10
CA LEU A 346 24.48 34.29 -16.64
C LEU A 346 25.15 33.03 -16.08
N LEU A 347 24.93 31.88 -16.71
CA LEU A 347 25.57 30.61 -16.36
C LEU A 347 27.09 30.71 -16.34
N LYS A 348 27.66 31.26 -17.41
CA LYS A 348 29.11 31.39 -17.58
C LYS A 348 29.73 32.40 -16.63
N ASN A 349 29.08 33.55 -16.42
CA ASN A 349 29.69 34.66 -15.68
C ASN A 349 29.54 34.53 -14.16
N LYS A 350 28.52 33.83 -13.67
CA LYS A 350 28.21 33.79 -12.23
C LYS A 350 28.31 32.40 -11.59
N ASN A 351 28.84 31.42 -12.32
CA ASN A 351 28.97 30.02 -11.90
C ASN A 351 27.63 29.44 -11.41
N TYR A 352 26.56 29.71 -12.17
CA TYR A 352 25.28 29.06 -11.92
C TYR A 352 25.39 27.62 -12.43
N VAL A 353 24.70 26.70 -11.77
CA VAL A 353 24.75 25.29 -12.15
C VAL A 353 23.37 24.85 -12.57
N ARG A 354 23.33 23.94 -13.54
CA ARG A 354 22.07 23.37 -14.00
C ARG A 354 21.44 22.58 -12.87
N PRO A 355 20.16 22.85 -12.54
CA PRO A 355 19.51 22.06 -11.54
C PRO A 355 19.12 20.69 -12.03
N ILE A 356 19.12 19.74 -11.12
CA ILE A 356 18.73 18.35 -11.35
C ILE A 356 17.33 18.19 -10.76
N PHE A 357 16.44 17.47 -11.43
CA PHE A 357 15.10 17.22 -10.89
C PHE A 357 15.06 15.80 -10.30
N VAL A 358 14.10 15.46 -9.43
CA VAL A 358 14.01 14.12 -8.78
C VAL A 358 12.74 13.41 -9.20
N ASP A 359 12.79 12.09 -9.44
CA ASP A 359 11.72 11.37 -10.18
C ASP A 359 10.34 11.46 -9.56
N GLY A 360 9.30 11.33 -10.38
CA GLY A 360 7.92 11.30 -9.90
C GLY A 360 7.65 10.14 -8.95
N SER A 361 8.48 9.09 -9.02
CA SER A 361 8.48 7.95 -8.09
C SER A 361 9.31 8.20 -6.82
N GLU A 362 10.11 9.25 -6.76
CA GLU A 362 10.93 9.60 -5.61
C GLU A 362 10.22 10.62 -4.71
N PRO A 363 10.42 10.53 -3.38
CA PRO A 363 9.83 11.47 -2.44
C PRO A 363 10.27 12.92 -2.74
N PRO A 364 9.37 13.92 -2.58
CA PRO A 364 9.72 15.32 -2.76
C PRO A 364 10.92 15.73 -1.90
N GLN A 365 11.95 16.27 -2.54
CA GLN A 365 13.18 16.70 -1.88
C GLN A 365 13.77 17.96 -2.50
N ILE A 366 14.53 18.68 -1.68
CA ILE A 366 15.28 19.88 -2.02
C ILE A 366 16.67 19.69 -1.41
N ASN A 367 17.70 19.72 -2.25
CA ASN A 367 19.08 19.70 -1.79
C ASN A 367 19.87 20.83 -2.46
N ILE A 368 20.30 21.79 -1.64
CA ILE A 368 21.05 22.98 -2.03
C ILE A 368 22.40 22.92 -1.36
N CYS A 369 23.47 22.84 -2.16
CA CYS A 369 24.84 22.97 -1.68
C CYS A 369 25.37 24.36 -2.03
N SER A 370 25.87 25.08 -1.03
CA SER A 370 26.45 26.42 -1.15
C SER A 370 25.51 27.44 -1.81
N GLY A 371 24.25 27.43 -1.36
CA GLY A 371 23.16 28.34 -1.73
C GLY A 371 23.55 29.81 -1.73
N ARG A 372 23.24 30.50 -2.83
CA ARG A 372 23.42 31.95 -2.98
C ARG A 372 22.10 32.62 -3.34
N HIS A 373 21.91 33.84 -2.86
CA HIS A 373 20.76 34.64 -3.23
C HIS A 373 21.10 35.45 -4.51
N PRO A 374 20.40 35.27 -5.65
CA PRO A 374 20.78 35.84 -6.96
C PRO A 374 20.99 37.36 -6.97
N VAL A 375 20.17 38.08 -6.20
CA VAL A 375 20.27 39.54 -6.07
C VAL A 375 21.36 39.95 -5.08
N LEU A 376 21.35 39.38 -3.87
CA LEU A 376 22.24 39.82 -2.80
C LEU A 376 23.71 39.40 -3.02
N GLU A 377 23.98 38.33 -3.78
CA GLU A 377 25.36 38.00 -4.19
C GLU A 377 25.97 39.14 -5.03
N THR A 378 25.15 39.85 -5.82
CA THR A 378 25.61 40.93 -6.68
C THR A 378 25.89 42.20 -5.86
N ILE A 379 25.12 42.40 -4.79
CA ILE A 379 25.21 43.58 -3.92
C ILE A 379 26.32 43.41 -2.87
N LEU A 380 26.41 42.23 -2.26
CA LEU A 380 27.32 41.94 -1.14
C LEU A 380 28.65 41.31 -1.60
N GLN A 381 28.72 40.78 -2.83
CA GLN A 381 29.92 40.18 -3.45
C GLN A 381 30.63 39.22 -2.49
N ASP A 382 31.88 39.50 -2.13
CA ASP A 382 32.72 38.64 -1.29
C ASP A 382 32.24 38.54 0.17
N ASN A 383 31.33 39.41 0.61
CA ASN A 383 30.76 39.38 1.96
C ASN A 383 29.52 38.49 2.09
N PHE A 384 29.08 37.84 1.01
CA PHE A 384 27.92 36.94 1.05
C PHE A 384 28.31 35.53 1.53
N VAL A 385 27.75 35.10 2.66
CA VAL A 385 27.94 33.74 3.19
C VAL A 385 26.97 32.77 2.52
N ARG A 386 27.51 31.70 1.92
CA ARG A 386 26.75 30.64 1.25
C ARG A 386 26.10 29.69 2.27
N ASN A 387 24.91 29.19 1.98
CA ASN A 387 24.17 28.33 2.91
C ASN A 387 23.69 27.03 2.25
N ASP A 388 23.83 25.91 2.95
CA ASP A 388 23.27 24.63 2.52
C ASP A 388 21.81 24.50 2.96
N THR A 389 20.99 23.74 2.23
CA THR A 389 19.60 23.46 2.60
C THR A 389 19.23 22.05 2.16
N ASN A 390 18.73 21.24 3.08
CA ASN A 390 18.28 19.89 2.83
C ASN A 390 16.86 19.72 3.39
N LEU A 391 15.91 19.43 2.51
CA LEU A 391 14.53 19.10 2.88
C LEU A 391 14.10 17.84 2.13
N HIS A 392 13.49 16.88 2.83
CA HIS A 392 13.09 15.61 2.23
C HIS A 392 11.80 15.11 2.87
N ALA A 393 10.82 14.71 2.04
CA ALA A 393 9.49 14.32 2.51
C ALA A 393 9.52 13.19 3.55
N ASP A 394 10.39 12.18 3.35
CA ASP A 394 10.50 11.04 4.29
C ASP A 394 11.51 11.24 5.43
N LYS A 395 12.15 12.41 5.54
CA LYS A 395 13.14 12.70 6.58
C LYS A 395 12.87 14.08 7.21
N GLU A 396 13.75 15.04 6.94
CA GLU A 396 13.67 16.41 7.43
C GLU A 396 12.76 17.22 6.50
N TYR A 397 11.45 17.14 6.69
CA TYR A 397 10.47 17.89 5.87
C TYR A 397 10.20 19.31 6.41
N CYS A 398 10.78 19.66 7.57
CA CYS A 398 10.60 20.95 8.23
C CYS A 398 11.92 21.41 8.88
N GLN A 399 12.29 22.68 8.68
CA GLN A 399 13.44 23.32 9.32
C GLN A 399 12.99 24.50 10.18
N ILE A 400 13.36 24.50 11.45
CA ILE A 400 13.11 25.60 12.40
C ILE A 400 14.37 26.46 12.50
N ILE A 401 14.29 27.73 12.11
CA ILE A 401 15.43 28.65 12.07
C ILE A 401 15.33 29.67 13.22
N THR A 402 16.28 29.65 14.16
CA THR A 402 16.35 30.56 15.33
C THR A 402 17.58 31.50 15.25
N GLY A 403 17.72 32.46 16.19
CA GLY A 403 18.79 33.49 16.18
C GLY A 403 18.33 34.96 16.38
N PRO A 404 19.22 35.96 16.24
CA PRO A 404 18.86 37.39 16.34
C PRO A 404 18.21 37.93 15.04
N ASN A 405 17.37 38.97 15.14
CA ASN A 405 16.61 39.54 14.00
C ASN A 405 17.48 40.06 12.84
N MET A 406 18.76 40.37 13.08
CA MET A 406 19.72 40.83 12.07
C MET A 406 20.67 39.74 11.56
N GLY A 407 20.54 38.49 12.01
CA GLY A 407 21.43 37.38 11.65
C GLY A 407 21.17 36.74 10.29
N GLY A 408 20.52 37.45 9.34
CA GLY A 408 20.27 36.92 8.01
C GLY A 408 19.21 35.82 7.90
N LYS A 409 18.39 35.56 8.93
CA LYS A 409 17.33 34.53 8.87
C LYS A 409 16.35 34.71 7.71
N LYS A 410 15.99 35.96 7.40
CA LYS A 410 15.14 36.28 6.24
C LYS A 410 15.86 35.97 4.92
N LEU A 411 17.20 36.07 4.88
CA LEU A 411 18.00 35.63 3.74
C LEU A 411 18.06 34.11 3.61
N LEU A 412 17.89 33.31 4.68
CA LEU A 412 17.76 31.85 4.57
C LEU A 412 16.39 31.43 4.01
N HIS A 413 15.32 32.17 4.30
CA HIS A 413 13.99 31.93 3.72
C HIS A 413 13.87 32.34 2.25
N SER A 414 14.68 33.30 1.80
CA SER A 414 14.57 33.90 0.47
C SER A 414 15.14 33.07 -0.71
N PRO A 415 16.17 32.20 -0.58
CA PRO A 415 16.45 31.18 -1.59
C PRO A 415 15.30 30.18 -1.72
N SER A 416 14.51 29.99 -0.66
CA SER A 416 13.22 29.28 -0.72
C SER A 416 12.10 30.10 -1.39
N CYS A 417 12.29 31.39 -1.66
CA CYS A 417 11.34 32.20 -2.42
C CYS A 417 11.68 32.24 -3.93
N SER A 418 12.88 31.80 -4.32
CA SER A 418 13.24 31.51 -5.72
C SER A 418 12.38 30.40 -6.34
N TYR A 419 11.62 29.62 -5.55
CA TYR A 419 10.69 28.60 -6.04
C TYR A 419 9.54 29.18 -6.89
N CYS A 420 9.20 30.48 -6.76
CA CYS A 420 8.16 31.09 -7.61
C CYS A 420 8.62 31.28 -9.07
N LEU A 421 9.93 31.27 -9.36
CA LEU A 421 10.48 31.31 -10.72
C LEU A 421 10.66 29.90 -11.32
N ASP A 422 10.54 28.85 -10.50
CA ASP A 422 10.89 27.45 -10.78
C ASP A 422 9.84 26.70 -11.63
N GLY A 423 8.62 27.24 -11.76
CA GLY A 423 7.59 26.70 -12.66
C GLY A 423 7.90 26.83 -14.17
N SER A 424 9.07 27.37 -14.53
CA SER A 424 9.47 27.70 -15.90
C SER A 424 10.66 26.89 -16.44
N GLY A 425 11.32 26.06 -15.60
CA GLY A 425 12.39 25.17 -16.03
C GLY A 425 13.78 25.81 -16.24
N TRP A 426 14.05 26.99 -15.68
CA TRP A 426 15.32 27.72 -15.88
C TRP A 426 16.26 27.74 -14.66
N PHE A 427 17.55 27.87 -14.96
CA PHE A 427 18.74 27.62 -14.13
C PHE A 427 18.79 28.33 -12.76
N LEU A 428 19.42 27.65 -11.78
CA LEU A 428 19.57 28.14 -10.40
C LEU A 428 21.00 28.68 -10.13
N CYS A 429 21.10 29.55 -9.13
CA CYS A 429 22.31 30.23 -8.64
C CYS A 429 23.44 29.31 -8.14
N THR A 430 23.28 28.00 -8.30
CA THR A 430 23.92 26.96 -7.50
C THR A 430 23.70 25.59 -8.11
N SER A 431 24.51 24.62 -7.68
CA SER A 431 24.24 23.19 -7.81
C SER A 431 23.00 22.86 -6.97
N ILE A 432 21.81 22.89 -7.57
CA ILE A 432 20.57 22.49 -6.88
C ILE A 432 19.98 21.28 -7.58
N VAL A 433 19.48 20.35 -6.77
CA VAL A 433 18.46 19.40 -7.22
C VAL A 433 17.10 19.91 -6.70
N SER A 434 16.12 20.25 -7.55
CA SER A 434 14.76 20.61 -7.08
C SER A 434 13.63 20.36 -8.09
N LYS A 435 12.80 19.37 -7.73
CA LYS A 435 11.34 19.20 -7.85
C LYS A 435 10.64 18.64 -9.10
N THR A 436 10.01 17.48 -8.86
CA THR A 436 9.02 16.80 -9.69
C THR A 436 9.56 16.37 -11.06
N ALA A 437 9.82 15.07 -11.17
CA ALA A 437 10.33 14.36 -12.33
C ALA A 437 11.84 14.54 -12.66
N CYS A 438 12.62 13.66 -12.05
CA CYS A 438 13.51 12.65 -12.63
C CYS A 438 15.03 12.88 -12.43
N VAL A 439 15.73 11.83 -11.93
CA VAL A 439 17.15 11.45 -12.19
C VAL A 439 18.24 11.74 -11.13
N ARG A 440 19.11 10.72 -10.92
CA ARG A 440 20.27 10.59 -10.01
C ARG A 440 21.58 10.47 -10.80
N TRP A 441 22.76 10.93 -10.34
CA TRP A 441 24.06 10.36 -10.73
C TRP A 441 25.19 10.49 -9.69
N HIS A 442 26.08 9.48 -9.70
CA HIS A 442 27.24 9.24 -8.83
C HIS A 442 28.55 9.91 -9.33
N PRO A 443 29.54 10.17 -8.44
CA PRO A 443 30.87 10.63 -8.86
C PRO A 443 31.78 9.43 -9.22
N HIS A 444 32.51 9.54 -10.34
CA HIS A 444 33.71 8.72 -10.59
C HIS A 444 34.92 9.33 -9.87
N PRO A 445 35.88 8.51 -9.39
CA PRO A 445 37.02 8.99 -8.62
C PRO A 445 38.13 9.56 -9.51
N ASN A 446 38.83 10.53 -8.94
CA ASN A 446 40.07 11.18 -9.37
C ASN A 446 40.94 10.39 -10.35
N GLY A 447 41.19 10.98 -11.53
CA GLY A 447 42.44 10.80 -12.26
C GLY A 447 43.45 11.82 -11.75
N GLY A 448 44.41 11.36 -10.95
CA GLY A 448 45.68 12.06 -10.73
C GLY A 448 46.65 11.78 -11.87
N LEU A 449 47.69 12.61 -11.95
CA LEU A 449 48.91 12.39 -12.73
C LEU A 449 49.45 10.96 -12.65
#